data_AF-A0A924PMZ4-F1
#
_entry.id   AF-A0A924PMZ4-F1
#
_cell.length_a   1.000
_cell.length_b   1.000
_cell.length_c   1.000
_cell.angle_alpha   90.00
_cell.angle_beta   90.00
_cell.angle_gamma   90.00
#
_symmetry.space_group_name_H-M   'P 1'
#
loop_
_entity.id
_entity.type
_entity.pdbx_description
1 polymer ?
#
loop_
_entity_poly.entity_id
_entity_poly.type
_entity_poly.pdbx_seq_one_letter_code
_entity_poly.pdbx_strand_id
1 'polypeptide(L)'
;MSNTERMSVAALIGVILRRKINRTIDVKWLIENEAYAQEIIKLCREQDLADLTEYADHLEKLMFPKEAFKPSGFAPTTFQTKPPTIQPIAKPIAVELPDEIEAEEEIANPNKYVGGLR
;
A
#
# COMPACT_ATOMS: atom_id res chain seq x y z
N MET A 1 7.01 -15.80 13.67
CA MET A 1 7.99 -15.60 12.58
C MET A 1 8.45 -14.15 12.58
N SER A 2 9.77 -13.94 12.62
CA SER A 2 10.38 -12.61 12.72
C SER A 2 10.10 -11.78 11.47
N ASN A 3 9.78 -10.50 11.66
CA ASN A 3 9.51 -9.53 10.59
C ASN A 3 10.60 -9.54 9.48
N THR A 4 11.83 -9.87 9.87
CA THR A 4 13.00 -10.10 9.00
C THR A 4 12.78 -11.16 7.92
N GLU A 5 12.14 -12.29 8.22
CA GLU A 5 11.89 -13.34 7.21
C GLU A 5 10.90 -12.84 6.16
N ARG A 6 9.84 -12.16 6.59
CA ARG A 6 8.88 -11.50 5.69
C ARG A 6 9.55 -10.46 4.80
N MET A 7 10.44 -9.63 5.36
CA MET A 7 11.27 -8.68 4.59
C MET A 7 12.15 -9.37 3.57
N SER A 8 12.79 -10.48 3.92
CA SER A 8 13.69 -11.20 3.01
C SER A 8 12.96 -11.74 1.77
N VAL A 9 11.79 -12.37 1.97
CA VAL A 9 10.96 -12.91 0.87
C VAL A 9 10.37 -11.78 0.03
N ALA A 10 9.87 -10.72 0.67
CA ALA A 10 9.34 -9.54 -0.01
C ALA A 10 10.41 -8.84 -0.90
N ALA A 11 11.64 -8.73 -0.42
CA ALA A 11 12.75 -8.16 -1.19
C ALA A 11 13.11 -9.03 -2.42
N LEU A 12 13.15 -10.36 -2.26
CA LEU A 12 13.38 -11.30 -3.36
C LEU A 12 12.33 -11.15 -4.47
N ILE A 13 11.05 -11.08 -4.10
CA ILE A 13 9.94 -10.83 -5.05
C ILE A 13 10.18 -9.50 -5.79
N GLY A 14 10.51 -8.43 -5.08
CA GLY A 14 10.78 -7.12 -5.71
C GLY A 14 11.94 -7.14 -6.71
N VAL A 15 13.01 -7.89 -6.42
CA VAL A 15 14.15 -8.05 -7.36
C VAL A 15 13.73 -8.78 -8.63
N ILE A 16 12.95 -9.86 -8.49
CA ILE A 16 12.47 -10.64 -9.65
C ILE A 16 11.51 -9.81 -10.50
N LEU A 17 10.55 -9.12 -9.87
CA LEU A 17 9.61 -8.23 -10.56
C LEU A 17 10.34 -7.12 -11.32
N ARG A 18 11.38 -6.52 -10.72
CA ARG A 18 12.18 -5.51 -11.39
C ARG A 18 12.95 -6.09 -12.58
N ARG A 19 13.52 -7.28 -12.45
CA ARG A 19 14.32 -7.90 -13.52
C ARG A 19 13.49 -8.38 -14.70
N LYS A 20 12.29 -8.89 -14.45
CA LYS A 20 11.44 -9.54 -15.46
C LYS A 20 10.38 -8.61 -16.05
N ILE A 21 9.82 -7.72 -15.24
CA ILE A 21 8.65 -6.89 -15.58
C ILE A 21 8.99 -5.39 -15.49
N ASN A 22 10.22 -5.03 -15.08
CA ASN A 22 10.63 -3.65 -14.80
C ASN A 22 9.72 -2.92 -13.78
N ARG A 23 9.04 -3.67 -12.91
CA ARG A 23 8.15 -3.12 -11.88
C ARG A 23 8.87 -3.05 -10.54
N THR A 24 8.85 -1.88 -9.91
CA THR A 24 9.37 -1.68 -8.56
C THR A 24 8.20 -1.69 -7.58
N ILE A 25 8.36 -2.39 -6.46
CA ILE A 25 7.37 -2.48 -5.38
C ILE A 25 7.99 -1.96 -4.08
N ASP A 26 7.16 -1.40 -3.20
CA ASP A 26 7.59 -1.02 -1.86
C ASP A 26 7.52 -2.23 -0.92
N VAL A 27 8.68 -2.68 -0.46
CA VAL A 27 8.85 -3.84 0.43
C VAL A 27 8.26 -3.57 1.81
N LYS A 28 8.38 -2.35 2.33
CA LYS A 28 7.87 -1.99 3.65
C LYS A 28 6.35 -2.02 3.63
N TRP A 29 5.74 -1.43 2.60
CA TRP A 29 4.29 -1.42 2.44
C TRP A 29 3.70 -2.83 2.19
N LEU A 30 4.43 -3.69 1.48
CA LEU A 30 4.06 -5.11 1.29
C LEU A 30 3.88 -5.87 2.61
N ILE A 31 4.59 -5.47 3.65
CA ILE A 31 4.62 -6.17 4.94
C ILE A 31 3.67 -5.56 5.95
N GLU A 32 3.45 -4.24 5.86
CA GLU A 32 2.54 -3.50 6.73
C GLU A 32 1.08 -3.61 6.29
N ASN A 33 0.81 -3.90 5.01
CA ASN A 33 -0.55 -3.94 4.46
C ASN A 33 -0.89 -5.28 3.81
N GLU A 34 -1.80 -6.02 4.45
CA GLU A 34 -2.28 -7.33 3.99
C GLU A 34 -3.03 -7.28 2.65
N ALA A 35 -3.88 -6.27 2.43
CA ALA A 35 -4.63 -6.15 1.18
C ALA A 35 -3.69 -5.89 -0.01
N TYR A 36 -2.67 -5.07 0.20
CA TYR A 36 -1.64 -4.84 -0.81
C TYR A 36 -0.81 -6.10 -1.08
N ALA A 37 -0.46 -6.86 -0.04
CA ALA A 37 0.23 -8.14 -0.21
C ALA A 37 -0.58 -9.12 -1.06
N GLN A 38 -1.90 -9.22 -0.88
CA GLN A 38 -2.77 -10.08 -1.68
C GLN A 38 -2.79 -9.69 -3.16
N GLU A 39 -2.90 -8.40 -3.46
CA GLU A 39 -2.85 -7.92 -4.84
C GLU A 39 -1.50 -8.21 -5.50
N ILE A 40 -0.40 -8.08 -4.77
CA ILE A 40 0.92 -8.43 -5.28
C ILE A 40 1.07 -9.93 -5.50
N ILE A 41 0.54 -10.79 -4.62
CA ILE A 41 0.52 -12.26 -4.81
C ILE A 41 -0.30 -12.61 -6.05
N LYS A 42 -1.47 -11.99 -6.23
CA LYS A 42 -2.31 -12.18 -7.42
C LYS A 42 -1.56 -11.78 -8.69
N LEU A 43 -0.92 -10.60 -8.68
CA LEU A 43 -0.10 -10.15 -9.79
C LEU A 43 1.06 -11.11 -10.08
N CYS A 44 1.71 -11.66 -9.05
CA CYS A 44 2.77 -12.65 -9.26
C CYS A 44 2.27 -13.90 -10.00
N ARG A 45 1.06 -14.36 -9.69
CA ARG A 45 0.42 -15.52 -10.36
C ARG A 45 0.01 -15.21 -11.79
N GLU A 46 -0.41 -13.99 -12.09
CA GLU A 46 -0.77 -13.57 -13.45
C GLU A 46 0.41 -13.56 -14.43
N GLN A 47 1.65 -13.45 -13.93
CA GLN A 47 2.85 -13.37 -14.76
C GLN A 47 3.41 -14.74 -15.16
N ASP A 48 2.87 -15.82 -14.59
CA ASP A 48 3.20 -17.22 -14.91
C ASP A 48 4.71 -17.56 -14.89
N LEU A 49 5.44 -16.94 -13.96
CA LEU A 49 6.86 -17.17 -13.74
C LEU A 49 7.05 -18.15 -12.58
N ALA A 50 7.56 -19.36 -12.87
CA ALA A 50 7.72 -20.43 -11.88
C ALA A 50 8.42 -19.98 -10.57
N ASP A 51 9.57 -19.31 -10.70
CA ASP A 51 10.31 -18.80 -9.54
C ASP A 51 9.47 -17.81 -8.71
N LEU A 52 8.75 -16.90 -9.39
CA LEU A 52 7.97 -15.86 -8.73
C LEU A 52 6.76 -16.44 -8.00
N THR A 53 6.12 -17.46 -8.57
CA THR A 53 4.99 -18.17 -7.97
C THR A 53 5.40 -18.88 -6.68
N GLU A 54 6.57 -19.54 -6.65
CA GLU A 54 7.08 -20.19 -5.44
C GLU A 54 7.32 -19.19 -4.30
N TYR A 55 7.95 -18.05 -4.60
CA TYR A 55 8.15 -16.99 -3.60
C TYR A 55 6.84 -16.35 -3.15
N ALA A 56 5.87 -16.19 -4.05
CA ALA A 56 4.54 -15.67 -3.71
C ALA A 56 3.80 -16.61 -2.76
N ASP A 57 3.85 -17.93 -2.98
CA ASP A 57 3.26 -18.92 -2.09
C ASP A 57 3.95 -18.95 -0.72
N HIS A 58 5.27 -18.74 -0.68
CA HIS A 58 6.00 -18.60 0.58
C HIS A 58 5.60 -17.33 1.33
N LEU A 59 5.50 -16.19 0.64
CA LEU A 59 5.02 -14.93 1.22
C LEU A 59 3.60 -15.08 1.76
N GLU A 60 2.70 -15.74 1.02
CA GLU A 60 1.33 -16.00 1.44
C GLU A 60 1.29 -16.79 2.76
N LYS A 61 2.10 -17.85 2.91
CA LYS A 61 2.19 -18.63 4.15
C LYS A 61 2.69 -17.81 5.33
N LEU A 62 3.60 -16.86 5.09
CA LEU A 62 4.17 -16.01 6.14
C LEU A 62 3.23 -14.86 6.55
N MET A 63 2.46 -14.30 5.60
CA MET A 63 1.52 -13.20 5.83
C MET A 63 0.17 -13.67 6.35
N PHE A 64 -0.33 -14.77 5.77
CA PHE A 64 -1.63 -15.36 6.07
C PHE A 64 -1.39 -16.77 6.64
N PRO A 65 -0.82 -16.90 7.86
CA PRO A 65 -0.83 -18.18 8.54
C PRO A 65 -2.30 -18.58 8.63
N LYS A 66 -2.67 -19.65 7.92
CA LYS A 66 -4.05 -20.14 7.85
C LYS A 66 -4.48 -20.56 9.25
N GLU A 67 -4.96 -19.63 10.06
CA GLU A 67 -5.92 -19.96 11.11
C GLU A 67 -7.12 -20.55 10.39
N ALA A 68 -7.44 -21.79 10.74
CA ALA A 68 -8.51 -22.57 10.13
C ALA A 68 -9.74 -21.67 9.95
N PHE A 69 -10.10 -21.46 8.69
CA PHE A 69 -11.27 -20.69 8.28
C PHE A 69 -12.50 -21.26 9.00
N LYS A 70 -12.92 -20.63 10.09
CA LYS A 70 -14.26 -20.82 10.63
C LYS A 70 -15.14 -19.96 9.71
N PRO A 71 -16.05 -20.53 8.92
CA PRO A 71 -16.87 -19.76 8.00
C PRO A 71 -17.79 -18.86 8.83
N SER A 72 -17.35 -17.64 9.15
CA SER A 72 -18.23 -16.57 9.57
C SER A 72 -19.01 -16.17 8.34
N GLY A 73 -20.26 -16.64 8.27
CA GLY A 73 -21.16 -16.34 7.17
C GLY A 73 -21.29 -14.84 6.99
N PHE A 74 -20.71 -14.31 5.93
CA PHE A 74 -21.08 -13.01 5.40
C PHE A 74 -22.51 -13.13 4.87
N ALA A 75 -23.47 -12.73 5.70
CA ALA A 75 -24.80 -12.39 5.21
C ALA A 75 -24.65 -11.20 4.25
N PRO A 76 -25.32 -11.19 3.09
CA PRO A 76 -25.29 -10.03 2.20
C PRO A 76 -25.95 -8.85 2.91
N THR A 77 -25.15 -7.89 3.38
CA THR A 77 -25.68 -6.59 3.80
C THR A 77 -26.17 -5.87 2.54
N THR A 78 -27.47 -5.94 2.32
CA THR A 78 -28.20 -5.05 1.44
C THR A 78 -27.83 -3.60 1.79
N PHE A 79 -27.12 -2.92 0.90
CA PHE A 79 -26.94 -1.47 0.96
C PHE A 79 -28.32 -0.83 0.77
N GLN A 80 -28.97 -0.47 1.87
CA GLN A 80 -30.22 0.28 1.83
C GLN A 80 -29.86 1.74 1.51
N THR A 81 -30.03 2.13 0.24
CA THR A 81 -29.90 3.51 -0.20
C THR A 81 -31.08 4.33 0.32
N LYS A 82 -30.98 4.84 1.55
CA LYS A 82 -31.75 6.02 1.94
C LYS A 82 -31.05 7.23 1.30
N PRO A 83 -31.71 8.02 0.44
CA PRO A 83 -31.07 9.19 -0.15
C PRO A 83 -30.69 10.14 0.99
N PRO A 84 -29.43 10.62 1.05
CA PRO A 84 -29.06 11.65 2.00
C PRO A 84 -29.80 12.92 1.59
N THR A 85 -30.73 13.37 2.42
CA THR A 85 -31.28 14.71 2.35
C THR A 85 -30.13 15.69 2.54
N ILE A 86 -29.63 16.23 1.43
CA ILE A 86 -28.69 17.33 1.42
C ILE A 86 -29.43 18.53 1.99
N GLN A 87 -29.14 18.87 3.25
CA GLN A 87 -29.59 20.14 3.82
C GLN A 87 -28.72 21.25 3.22
N PRO A 88 -29.31 22.33 2.66
CA PRO A 88 -28.53 23.45 2.19
C PRO A 88 -27.88 24.12 3.40
N ILE A 89 -26.54 24.12 3.42
CA ILE A 89 -25.73 24.88 4.38
C ILE A 89 -25.90 26.37 4.02
N ALA A 90 -26.96 26.99 4.51
CA ALA A 90 -27.16 28.44 4.45
C ALA A 90 -26.60 29.07 5.73
N LYS A 91 -25.28 29.19 5.77
CA LYS A 91 -24.58 30.17 6.62
C LYS A 91 -23.39 30.67 5.82
N PRO A 92 -23.31 31.97 5.51
CA PRO A 92 -22.08 32.52 4.96
C PRO A 92 -21.03 32.37 6.05
N ILE A 93 -20.05 31.49 5.82
CA ILE A 93 -18.81 31.50 6.58
C ILE A 93 -18.16 32.83 6.23
N ALA A 94 -18.28 33.79 7.15
CA ALA A 94 -17.44 34.98 7.15
C ALA A 94 -16.01 34.46 7.19
N VAL A 95 -15.25 34.76 6.13
CA VAL A 95 -13.81 34.54 6.11
C VAL A 95 -13.22 35.56 7.07
N GLU A 96 -13.10 35.17 8.34
CA GLU A 96 -12.18 35.84 9.25
C GLU A 96 -10.77 35.44 8.79
N LEU A 97 -10.03 36.42 8.26
CA LEU A 97 -8.59 36.31 8.05
C LEU A 97 -7.95 36.00 9.42
N PRO A 98 -7.25 34.88 9.59
CA PRO A 98 -6.23 34.82 10.61
C PRO A 98 -5.03 35.65 10.11
N ASP A 99 -4.82 36.80 10.75
CA ASP A 99 -3.49 37.37 10.88
C ASP A 99 -2.60 36.33 11.60
N GLU A 100 -1.36 36.20 11.13
CA GLU A 100 -0.29 35.37 11.72
C GLU A 100 -0.41 33.85 11.52
N ILE A 101 0.10 33.39 10.37
CA ILE A 101 0.82 32.12 10.31
C ILE A 101 2.25 32.47 9.92
N GLU A 102 3.16 32.34 10.88
CA GLU A 102 4.60 32.49 10.68
C GLU A 102 5.03 31.59 9.53
N ALA A 103 5.53 32.22 8.47
CA ALA A 103 6.14 31.55 7.34
C ALA A 103 7.48 30.94 7.79
N GLU A 104 7.45 29.70 8.28
CA GLU A 104 8.63 28.85 8.21
C GLU A 104 8.83 28.44 6.74
N GLU A 105 9.44 29.36 5.97
CA GLU A 105 10.06 29.04 4.69
C GLU A 105 11.27 28.13 4.95
N GLU A 106 11.04 26.82 5.09
CA GLU A 106 12.12 25.87 4.82
C GLU A 106 12.30 25.79 3.30
N ILE A 107 13.09 26.74 2.79
CA ILE A 107 13.49 26.86 1.40
C ILE A 107 14.12 25.51 1.01
N ALA A 108 13.37 24.72 0.25
CA ALA A 108 13.85 23.53 -0.44
C ALA A 108 15.05 23.93 -1.31
N ASN A 109 16.26 23.71 -0.81
CA ASN A 109 17.51 24.01 -1.52
C ASN A 109 17.52 23.28 -2.88
N PRO A 110 17.38 23.97 -4.03
CA PRO A 110 17.37 23.33 -5.34
C PRO A 110 18.78 22.93 -5.82
N ASN A 111 19.82 23.21 -5.02
CA ASN A 111 21.22 22.95 -5.35
C ASN A 111 21.79 21.64 -4.78
N LYS A 112 20.95 20.73 -4.29
CA LYS A 112 21.41 19.39 -3.90
C LYS A 112 21.43 18.44 -5.11
N TYR A 113 22.05 18.86 -6.21
CA TYR A 113 22.28 18.01 -7.38
C TYR A 113 23.61 17.28 -7.26
N VAL A 114 23.53 15.99 -7.55
CA VAL A 114 24.54 14.94 -7.42
C VAL A 114 25.58 15.09 -8.54
N GLY A 115 26.84 15.32 -8.18
CA GLY A 115 27.94 15.48 -9.13
C GLY A 115 29.25 15.03 -8.51
N GLY A 116 29.42 13.73 -8.32
CA GLY A 116 30.63 13.14 -7.75
C GLY A 116 30.91 11.75 -8.30
N LEU A 117 30.74 11.57 -9.61
CA LEU A 117 31.36 10.44 -10.30
C LEU A 117 32.76 10.89 -10.71
N ARG A 118 33.78 10.43 -9.97
CA ARG A 118 35.17 10.39 -10.39
C ARG A 118 35.78 9.09 -9.88
#